data_AF-A0A661KIX8-F1
#
_entry.id   AF-A0A661KIX8-F1
#
_cell.length_a   1.000
_cell.length_b   1.000
_cell.length_c   1.000
_cell.angle_alpha   90.00
_cell.angle_beta   90.00
_cell.angle_gamma   90.00
#
_symmetry.space_group_name_H-M   'P 1'
#
loop_
_entity.id
_entity.type
_entity.pdbx_description
1 polymer ?
#
loop_
_entity_poly.entity_id
_entity_poly.type
_entity_poly.pdbx_seq_one_letter_code
_entity_poly.pdbx_strand_id
1 'polypeptide(L)'
;MKRITFKEIDTARKTLELEEEASLEEIKRAYRRLSKKYHPDSCHQQRVHCEEVIKKINWAYEIIMAYIRSYRYSFRKEEVQRNDPHYAIGRFYEGGIWGPGR
;
A
#
# COMPACT_ATOMS: atom_id res chain seq x y z
N MET A 1 -14.29 -17.70 -2.94
CA MET A 1 -13.60 -16.44 -2.59
C MET A 1 -14.44 -15.70 -1.56
N LYS A 2 -13.86 -15.27 -0.42
CA LYS A 2 -14.56 -14.39 0.52
C LYS A 2 -14.84 -13.05 -0.17
N ARG A 3 -16.07 -12.55 -0.02
CA ARG A 3 -16.44 -11.22 -0.52
C ARG A 3 -15.86 -10.19 0.45
N ILE A 4 -14.84 -9.47 0.02
CA ILE A 4 -14.23 -8.39 0.81
C ILE A 4 -15.11 -7.16 0.66
N THR A 5 -15.55 -6.59 1.78
CA THR A 5 -16.37 -5.38 1.82
C THR A 5 -15.51 -4.12 1.97
N PHE A 6 -16.03 -2.97 1.54
CA PHE A 6 -15.35 -1.68 1.72
C PHE A 6 -15.01 -1.40 3.19
N LYS A 7 -15.92 -1.75 4.11
CA LYS A 7 -15.71 -1.56 5.55
C LYS A 7 -14.53 -2.39 6.07
N GLU A 8 -14.33 -3.61 5.58
CA GLU A 8 -13.16 -4.43 5.93
C GLU A 8 -11.86 -3.83 5.39
N ILE A 9 -11.87 -3.32 4.16
CA ILE A 9 -10.70 -2.65 3.56
C ILE A 9 -10.35 -1.39 4.33
N ASP A 10 -11.32 -0.53 4.65
CA ASP A 10 -11.07 0.70 5.41
C ASP A 10 -10.56 0.40 6.82
N THR A 11 -11.11 -0.63 7.48
CA THR A 11 -10.63 -1.08 8.79
C THR A 11 -9.19 -1.62 8.70
N ALA A 12 -8.89 -2.42 7.68
CA ALA A 12 -7.55 -2.94 7.44
C ALA A 12 -6.53 -1.82 7.17
N ARG A 13 -6.90 -0.84 6.32
CA ARG A 13 -6.08 0.34 6.01
C ARG A 13 -5.73 1.13 7.27
N LYS A 14 -6.74 1.43 8.09
CA LYS A 14 -6.56 2.13 9.38
C LYS A 14 -5.70 1.32 10.35
N THR A 15 -5.84 0.00 10.38
CA THR A 15 -5.03 -0.89 11.23
C THR A 15 -3.56 -0.88 10.85
N LEU A 16 -3.26 -0.76 9.54
CA LEU A 16 -1.88 -0.61 9.06
C LEU A 16 -1.38 0.84 9.08
N GLU A 17 -2.16 1.79 9.61
CA GLU A 17 -1.82 3.22 9.64
C GLU A 17 -1.51 3.77 8.23
N LEU A 18 -2.31 3.37 7.23
CA LEU A 18 -2.17 3.80 5.83
C LEU A 18 -3.12 4.95 5.50
N GLU A 19 -2.69 5.83 4.59
CA GLU A 19 -3.56 6.83 3.97
C GLU A 19 -4.55 6.20 2.99
N GLU A 20 -5.46 7.00 2.43
CA GLU A 20 -6.44 6.54 1.43
C GLU A 20 -5.76 6.05 0.15
N GLU A 21 -4.59 6.61 -0.15
CA GLU A 21 -3.71 6.16 -1.23
C GLU A 21 -2.41 5.63 -0.62
N ALA A 22 -2.01 4.42 -1.04
CA ALA A 22 -0.75 3.82 -0.62
C ALA A 22 -0.24 2.88 -1.70
N SER A 23 1.06 2.97 -1.98
CA SER A 23 1.78 2.04 -2.84
C SER A 23 2.00 0.68 -2.17
N LEU A 24 2.26 -0.34 -2.97
CA LEU A 24 2.62 -1.68 -2.46
C LEU A 24 3.84 -1.64 -1.54
N GLU A 25 4.77 -0.72 -1.79
CA GLU A 25 5.96 -0.56 -0.96
C GLU A 25 5.61 0.01 0.42
N GLU A 26 4.76 1.03 0.48
CA GLU A 26 4.28 1.63 1.73
C GLU A 26 3.49 0.63 2.56
N ILE A 27 2.60 -0.14 1.94
CA ILE A 27 1.84 -1.21 2.60
C ILE A 27 2.80 -2.21 3.26
N LYS A 28 3.79 -2.70 2.52
CA LYS A 28 4.79 -3.65 3.05
C LYS A 28 5.65 -3.02 4.15
N ARG A 29 6.00 -1.75 4.01
CA ARG A 29 6.81 -1.00 4.99
C ARG A 29 6.04 -0.81 6.30
N ALA A 30 4.78 -0.42 6.22
CA ALA A 30 3.89 -0.28 7.36
C ALA A 30 3.71 -1.60 8.11
N TYR A 31 3.43 -2.69 7.38
CA TYR A 31 3.35 -4.02 7.95
C TYR A 31 4.63 -4.41 8.70
N ARG A 32 5.81 -4.31 8.07
CA ARG A 32 7.09 -4.65 8.72
C ARG A 32 7.35 -3.83 9.98
N ARG A 33 7.04 -2.53 9.95
CA ARG A 33 7.20 -1.61 11.10
C ARG A 33 6.30 -2.04 12.26
N LEU A 34 5.03 -2.30 11.99
CA LEU A 34 4.05 -2.69 13.01
C LEU A 34 4.32 -4.09 13.56
N SER A 35 4.64 -5.07 12.71
CA SER A 35 5.00 -6.42 13.15
C SER A 35 6.23 -6.42 14.06
N LYS A 36 7.24 -5.59 13.78
CA LYS A 36 8.42 -5.44 14.65
C LYS A 36 8.06 -4.79 15.99
N LYS A 37 7.18 -3.78 15.97
CA LYS A 37 6.73 -3.07 17.18
C LYS A 37 5.96 -3.97 18.14
N TYR A 38 5.10 -4.83 17.61
CA TYR A 38 4.23 -5.72 18.39
C TYR A 38 4.71 -7.18 18.41
N HIS A 39 5.98 -7.43 18.06
CA HIS A 39 6.54 -8.78 18.06
C HIS A 39 6.50 -9.36 19.48
N PRO A 40 6.12 -10.64 19.67
CA PRO A 40 6.07 -11.27 21.00
C PRO A 40 7.41 -11.19 21.75
N ASP A 41 8.54 -11.21 21.04
CA ASP A 41 9.87 -11.06 21.66
C ASP A 41 10.15 -9.66 22.19
N SER A 42 9.46 -8.62 21.71
CA SER A 42 9.63 -7.25 22.20
C SER A 42 8.63 -6.87 23.30
N CYS A 43 7.56 -7.65 23.48
CA CYS A 43 6.50 -7.38 24.45
C CYS A 43 6.59 -8.29 25.69
N HIS A 44 7.56 -8.04 26.57
CA HIS A 44 7.74 -8.87 27.78
C HIS A 44 6.63 -8.67 28.83
N GLN A 45 6.10 -7.45 29.00
CA GLN A 45 5.10 -7.15 30.04
C GLN A 45 3.63 -7.23 29.56
N GLN A 46 3.39 -7.17 28.25
CA GLN A 46 2.04 -7.09 27.66
C GLN A 46 1.85 -8.12 26.54
N ARG A 47 2.26 -9.38 26.78
CA ARG A 47 2.22 -10.45 25.77
C ARG A 47 0.84 -10.65 25.16
N VAL A 48 -0.20 -10.70 25.99
CA VAL A 48 -1.60 -10.91 25.55
C VAL A 48 -2.05 -9.79 24.62
N HIS A 49 -1.76 -8.53 24.97
CA HIS A 49 -2.12 -7.38 24.15
C HIS A 49 -1.36 -7.38 22.81
N CYS A 50 -0.06 -7.66 22.82
CA CYS A 50 0.72 -7.68 21.59
C CYS A 50 0.31 -8.84 20.66
N GLU A 51 -0.09 -9.99 21.22
CA GLU A 51 -0.64 -11.10 20.45
C GLU A 51 -1.96 -10.72 19.75
N GLU A 52 -2.86 -10.02 20.43
CA GLU A 52 -4.11 -9.55 19.82
C GLU A 52 -3.86 -8.51 18.72
N VAL A 53 -2.93 -7.58 18.95
CA VAL A 53 -2.60 -6.54 17.98
C VAL A 53 -1.93 -7.14 16.74
N ILE A 54 -0.99 -8.09 16.90
CA ILE A 54 -0.32 -8.70 15.75
C ILE A 54 -1.26 -9.56 14.92
N LYS A 55 -2.24 -10.23 15.54
CA LYS A 55 -3.33 -10.91 14.82
C LYS A 55 -4.13 -9.94 13.95
N LYS A 56 -4.46 -8.75 14.47
CA LYS A 56 -5.16 -7.70 13.71
C LYS A 56 -4.31 -7.17 12.54
N ILE A 57 -3.01 -6.95 12.77
CA ILE A 57 -2.08 -6.50 11.72
C ILE A 57 -1.98 -7.53 10.59
N ASN A 58 -1.84 -8.82 10.93
CA ASN A 58 -1.76 -9.90 9.95
C ASN A 58 -3.06 -10.00 9.14
N TRP A 59 -4.21 -9.97 9.82
CA TRP A 59 -5.52 -9.95 9.17
C TRP A 59 -5.68 -8.77 8.21
N ALA A 60 -5.30 -7.56 8.64
CA ALA A 60 -5.38 -6.37 7.81
C ALA A 60 -4.51 -6.46 6.55
N TYR A 61 -3.27 -6.95 6.70
CA TYR A 61 -2.36 -7.17 5.58
C TYR A 61 -2.92 -8.19 4.59
N GLU A 62 -3.49 -9.31 5.07
CA GLU A 62 -4.11 -10.32 4.20
C GLU A 62 -5.27 -9.75 3.39
N ILE A 63 -6.15 -8.96 4.01
CA ILE A 63 -7.31 -8.34 3.33
C ILE A 63 -6.85 -7.38 2.23
N ILE A 64 -5.90 -6.48 2.54
CA ILE A 64 -5.37 -5.52 1.56
C ILE A 64 -4.65 -6.24 0.43
N MET A 65 -3.83 -7.24 0.74
CA MET A 65 -3.13 -8.01 -0.28
C MET A 65 -4.09 -8.81 -1.15
N ALA A 66 -5.16 -9.38 -0.61
CA ALA A 66 -6.19 -10.06 -1.38
C ALA A 66 -6.93 -9.10 -2.32
N TYR A 67 -7.25 -7.89 -1.84
CA TYR A 67 -7.83 -6.82 -2.66
C TYR A 67 -6.91 -6.44 -3.83
N ILE A 68 -5.63 -6.14 -3.56
CA ILE A 68 -4.68 -5.71 -4.59
C ILE A 68 -4.34 -6.83 -5.57
N ARG A 69 -4.21 -8.07 -5.10
CA ARG A 69 -3.94 -9.24 -5.97
C ARG A 69 -5.09 -9.55 -6.92
N SER A 70 -6.32 -9.16 -6.57
CA SER A 70 -7.47 -9.31 -7.47
C SER A 70 -7.43 -8.30 -8.63
N TYR A 71 -6.63 -7.25 -8.52
CA TYR A 71 -6.52 -6.22 -9.55
C TYR A 71 -5.76 -6.75 -10.77
N ARG A 72 -6.36 -6.64 -11.94
CA ARG A 72 -5.74 -7.05 -13.21
C ARG A 72 -5.00 -5.86 -13.79
N TYR A 73 -3.68 -5.99 -13.91
CA TYR A 73 -2.86 -5.00 -14.60
C TYR A 73 -2.93 -5.23 -16.10
N SER A 74 -3.09 -4.14 -16.86
CA SER A 74 -3.03 -4.16 -18.32
C SER A 74 -1.61 -3.81 -18.75
N PHE A 75 -0.96 -4.70 -19.49
CA PHE A 75 0.37 -4.47 -20.07
C PHE A 75 0.31 -3.90 -21.49
N ARG A 76 -0.85 -3.37 -21.90
CA ARG A 76 -0.95 -2.65 -23.17
C ARG A 76 -0.09 -1.39 -23.13
N LYS A 77 0.57 -1.08 -24.24
CA LYS A 77 1.51 0.04 -24.37
C LYS A 77 0.90 1.35 -23.88
N GLU A 78 -0.37 1.59 -24.21
CA GLU A 78 -1.10 2.81 -23.88
C GLU A 78 -1.34 2.95 -22.37
N GLU A 79 -1.68 1.85 -21.69
CA GLU A 79 -1.92 1.83 -20.24
C GLU A 79 -0.62 1.98 -19.47
N VAL A 80 0.47 1.36 -19.95
CA VAL A 80 1.79 1.51 -19.33
C VAL A 80 2.26 2.95 -19.46
N GLN A 81 2.16 3.56 -20.65
CA GLN A 81 2.53 4.97 -20.85
C GLN A 81 1.69 5.93 -19.99
N ARG A 82 0.39 5.66 -19.82
CA ARG A 82 -0.49 6.50 -19.00
C ARG A 82 -0.11 6.45 -17.51
N ASN A 83 0.29 5.28 -17.01
CA ASN A 83 0.60 5.06 -15.60
C ASN A 83 2.10 5.20 -15.29
N ASP A 84 2.93 5.49 -16.29
CA ASP A 84 4.37 5.71 -16.11
C ASP A 84 4.62 7.11 -15.51
N PRO A 85 5.17 7.20 -14.29
CA PRO A 85 5.53 8.48 -13.67
C PRO A 85 6.51 9.30 -14.52
N HIS A 86 7.35 8.65 -15.32
CA HIS A 86 8.36 9.30 -16.16
C HIS A 86 7.80 9.81 -17.49
N TYR A 87 6.70 9.23 -18.00
CA TYR A 87 6.07 9.66 -19.25
C TYR A 87 5.41 11.04 -19.13
N ALA A 88 4.79 11.33 -17.98
CA ALA A 88 4.22 12.65 -17.69
C ALA A 88 5.29 13.75 -17.64
N ILE A 89 6.47 13.44 -17.11
CA ILE A 89 7.62 14.35 -17.04
C ILE A 89 8.23 14.56 -18.44
N GLY A 90 8.32 13.51 -19.26
CA GLY A 90 8.78 13.60 -20.65
C GLY A 90 7.97 14.58 -21.49
N ARG A 91 6.63 14.53 -21.42
CA ARG A 91 5.73 15.51 -22.06
C ARG A 91 5.94 16.94 -21.53
N PHE A 92 6.35 17.08 -20.28
CA PHE A 92 6.67 18.36 -19.64
C PHE A 92 7.94 18.99 -20.23
N TYR A 93 8.95 18.17 -20.57
CA TYR A 93 10.19 18.63 -21.20
C TYR A 93 10.13 18.71 -22.73
N GLU A 94 9.40 17.81 -23.40
CA GLU A 94 9.26 17.77 -24.86
C GLU A 94 8.21 18.79 -25.38
N GLY A 95 7.24 19.19 -24.55
CA GLY A 95 6.12 20.05 -24.93
C GLY A 95 6.38 21.57 -24.91
N GLY A 96 7.62 22.02 -24.63
CA GLY A 96 8.00 23.44 -24.75
C GLY A 96 7.37 24.41 -23.75
N ILE A 97 6.75 23.94 -22.65
CA ILE A 97 6.16 24.82 -21.61
C ILE A 97 7.22 25.64 -20.87
N TRP A 98 8.46 25.14 -20.82
CA TRP A 98 9.65 25.92 -20.48
C TRP A 98 10.67 25.72 -21.59
N GLY A 99 10.50 26.41 -22.72
CA GLY A 99 11.60 26.61 -23.66
C GLY A 99 12.80 27.20 -22.91
N PRO A 100 14.05 26.89 -23.30
CA PRO A 100 15.21 27.53 -22.68
C PRO A 100 15.02 29.03 -22.80
N GLY A 101 14.82 29.71 -21.68
CA GLY A 101 14.77 31.16 -21.64
C GLY A 101 16.15 31.68 -22.04
N ARG A 102 16.33 31.93 -23.34
CA ARG A 102 17.40 32.72 -23.92
C ARG A 102 16.98 33.24 -25.29
#